data_AF-A0A960XZB3-F1
#
_entry.id   AF-A0A960XZB3-F1
#
_cell.length_a   1.000
_cell.length_b   1.000
_cell.length_c   1.000
_cell.angle_alpha   90.00
_cell.angle_beta   90.00
_cell.angle_gamma   90.00
#
_symmetry.space_group_name_H-M   'P 1'
#
loop_
_entity.id
_entity.type
_entity.pdbx_description
1 polymer ?
#
loop_
_entity_poly.entity_id
_entity_poly.type
_entity_poly.pdbx_seq_one_letter_code
_entity_poly.pdbx_strand_id
1 'polypeptide(L)'
;SSSSNILEGTMWQMQHCARSSPGPWIYRTRKARESRGIISERRKARKISGSPAIQARAGDQPGLFIPDFLFNVDPRIQPSASSIVQHELSSDQQSELARLSQEPFGSELAKQVARHLKSDGPIAYNHRDYCGTGLFYLEGEYLHTVVDDGHPVPYFGRDRGWSFEDQHAFVAWLGEQSDYSLSMHENPGIFNNQTITRKRLEETLSAARGE
;
A
#
# COMPACT_ATOMS: atom_id res chain seq x y z
N SER A 1 -19.83 -29.72 -19.47
CA SER A 1 -20.26 -29.15 -18.20
C SER A 1 -19.09 -29.27 -17.23
N SER A 2 -18.13 -28.35 -17.28
CA SER A 2 -18.14 -27.05 -16.60
C SER A 2 -18.22 -27.21 -15.09
N SER A 3 -17.08 -27.02 -14.41
CA SER A 3 -16.86 -25.91 -13.46
C SER A 3 -15.66 -26.19 -12.54
N SER A 4 -14.93 -25.10 -12.23
CA SER A 4 -14.00 -24.91 -11.08
C SER A 4 -12.60 -25.56 -11.23
N ASN A 5 -11.46 -24.88 -11.06
CA ASN A 5 -11.15 -23.79 -10.14
C ASN A 5 -10.21 -22.74 -10.75
N ILE A 6 -10.62 -21.48 -10.61
CA ILE A 6 -9.78 -20.29 -10.63
C ILE A 6 -9.47 -20.03 -9.15
N LEU A 7 -8.20 -19.89 -8.78
CA LEU A 7 -7.61 -19.17 -7.65
C LEU A 7 -6.22 -19.76 -7.30
N GLU A 8 -5.32 -19.80 -8.27
CA GLU A 8 -3.88 -19.87 -8.02
C GLU A 8 -3.22 -18.82 -8.90
N GLY A 9 -2.95 -17.65 -8.33
CA GLY A 9 -2.36 -16.57 -9.11
C GLY A 9 -2.17 -15.35 -8.23
N THR A 10 -1.06 -15.29 -7.52
CA THR A 10 -0.39 -14.03 -7.10
C THR A 10 0.88 -14.24 -6.27
N MET A 11 1.23 -15.47 -5.84
CA MET A 11 2.37 -15.65 -4.92
C MET A 11 3.70 -16.10 -5.56
N TRP A 12 3.77 -16.34 -6.88
CA TRP A 12 4.92 -17.03 -7.49
C TRP A 12 5.94 -16.17 -8.26
N GLN A 13 5.81 -14.85 -8.33
CA GLN A 13 6.67 -14.05 -9.23
C GLN A 13 7.82 -13.28 -8.55
N MET A 14 7.89 -13.25 -7.22
CA MET A 14 8.89 -12.42 -6.51
C MET A 14 10.25 -13.11 -6.25
N GLN A 15 10.43 -14.40 -6.58
CA GLN A 15 11.64 -15.15 -6.21
C GLN A 15 12.83 -15.04 -7.19
N HIS A 16 12.72 -14.32 -8.32
CA HIS A 16 13.72 -14.46 -9.41
C HIS A 16 14.72 -13.31 -9.60
N CYS A 17 14.66 -12.19 -8.87
CA CYS A 17 15.31 -10.95 -9.34
C CYS A 17 16.52 -10.43 -8.53
N ALA A 18 17.22 -11.29 -7.78
CA ALA A 18 18.43 -10.88 -7.04
C ALA A 18 19.69 -10.98 -7.93
N ARG A 19 20.03 -9.91 -8.68
CA ARG A 19 21.41 -9.46 -9.07
C ARG A 19 21.38 -8.65 -10.38
N SER A 20 21.46 -7.32 -10.31
CA SER A 20 22.06 -6.46 -11.37
C SER A 20 22.24 -5.02 -10.86
N SER A 21 23.38 -4.40 -11.19
CA SER A 21 23.83 -3.08 -10.71
C SER A 21 23.18 -1.89 -11.47
N PRO A 22 22.99 -0.71 -10.84
CA PRO A 22 22.25 0.39 -11.44
C PRO A 22 23.13 1.39 -12.23
N GLY A 23 22.57 1.90 -13.34
CA GLY A 23 22.99 3.12 -14.02
C GLY A 23 21.77 4.02 -14.28
N PRO A 24 21.90 5.36 -14.32
CA PRO A 24 20.74 6.26 -14.26
C PRO A 24 20.11 6.51 -15.63
N TRP A 25 18.77 6.38 -15.70
CA TRP A 25 17.95 6.88 -16.80
C TRP A 25 16.90 7.86 -16.25
N ILE A 26 16.92 9.10 -16.74
CA ILE A 26 16.03 10.19 -16.32
C ILE A 26 14.80 10.22 -17.25
N TYR A 27 13.59 10.12 -16.69
CA TYR A 27 12.35 10.40 -17.42
C TYR A 27 11.79 11.78 -17.01
N ARG A 28 11.56 12.66 -17.98
CA ARG A 28 10.81 13.93 -17.80
C ARG A 28 9.31 13.62 -17.80
N THR A 29 8.62 13.88 -16.70
CA THR A 29 7.15 13.94 -16.68
C THR A 29 6.68 15.29 -17.25
N ARG A 30 5.63 15.26 -18.09
CA ARG A 30 5.03 16.48 -18.67
C ARG A 30 4.15 17.16 -17.62
N LYS A 31 4.40 18.46 -17.37
CA LYS A 31 3.51 19.35 -16.61
C LYS A 31 2.08 19.33 -17.19
N ALA A 32 1.11 18.90 -16.40
CA ALA A 32 -0.30 19.19 -16.65
C ALA A 32 -0.57 20.66 -16.31
N ARG A 33 -1.16 21.38 -17.27
CA ARG A 33 -1.40 22.81 -17.25
C ARG A 33 -2.78 23.11 -16.67
N GLU A 34 -2.84 24.14 -15.83
CA GLU A 34 -4.05 24.70 -15.20
C GLU A 34 -5.19 24.99 -16.19
N SER A 35 -6.42 24.80 -15.73
CA SER A 35 -7.59 25.50 -16.25
C SER A 35 -8.42 26.05 -15.08
N ARG A 36 -8.31 27.37 -14.90
CA ARG A 36 -9.19 28.20 -14.07
C ARG A 36 -10.58 28.25 -14.69
N GLY A 37 -11.61 28.09 -13.87
CA GLY A 37 -13.00 28.30 -14.25
C GLY A 37 -13.82 28.76 -13.04
N ILE A 38 -13.92 30.07 -12.88
CA ILE A 38 -14.87 30.75 -12.01
C ILE A 38 -16.26 30.61 -12.64
N ILE A 39 -17.28 30.17 -11.88
CA ILE A 39 -18.68 30.66 -11.97
C ILE A 39 -19.36 30.39 -10.63
N SER A 40 -19.83 31.48 -10.03
CA SER A 40 -20.81 31.56 -8.96
C SER A 40 -22.22 31.20 -9.47
N GLU A 41 -23.04 30.49 -8.69
CA GLU A 41 -24.44 30.92 -8.55
C GLU A 41 -25.15 30.33 -7.32
N ARG A 42 -25.83 31.25 -6.63
CA ARG A 42 -26.78 31.05 -5.55
C ARG A 42 -28.02 30.32 -6.07
N ARG A 43 -28.60 29.39 -5.30
CA ARG A 43 -30.07 29.15 -5.31
C ARG A 43 -30.59 28.62 -3.98
N LYS A 44 -31.29 29.56 -3.32
CA LYS A 44 -32.38 29.53 -2.33
C LYS A 44 -32.89 28.18 -1.80
N ALA A 45 -32.97 28.15 -0.48
CA ALA A 45 -33.79 27.29 0.37
C ALA A 45 -35.28 27.24 -0.06
N ARG A 46 -35.88 26.06 0.07
CA ARG A 46 -37.31 25.90 0.36
C ARG A 46 -37.49 24.89 1.50
N LYS A 47 -38.06 25.43 2.57
CA LYS A 47 -38.64 24.76 3.73
C LYS A 47 -40.00 24.22 3.29
N ILE A 48 -40.25 22.91 3.42
CA ILE A 48 -41.60 22.36 3.35
C ILE A 48 -41.79 21.44 4.56
N SER A 49 -42.63 21.93 5.46
CA SER A 49 -43.23 21.25 6.60
C SER A 49 -44.23 20.19 6.14
N GLY A 50 -44.33 19.07 6.86
CA GLY A 50 -45.50 18.20 6.79
C GLY A 50 -45.27 16.78 7.29
N SER A 51 -45.34 16.59 8.62
CA SER A 51 -45.77 15.31 9.20
C SER A 51 -47.30 15.28 9.29
N PRO A 52 -47.93 14.11 9.15
CA PRO A 52 -48.52 13.52 10.36
C PRO A 52 -48.47 11.98 10.45
N ALA A 53 -48.17 11.53 11.67
CA ALA A 53 -48.83 10.50 12.48
C ALA A 53 -49.53 9.25 11.88
N ILE A 54 -49.05 8.10 12.37
CA ILE A 54 -49.79 6.95 12.97
C ILE A 54 -50.59 6.03 12.04
N GLN A 55 -50.18 4.76 11.98
CA GLN A 55 -51.03 3.64 12.42
C GLN A 55 -50.23 2.34 12.60
N ALA A 56 -50.37 1.75 13.79
CA ALA A 56 -49.94 0.41 14.16
C ALA A 56 -50.92 -0.63 13.59
N ARG A 57 -50.41 -1.77 13.14
CA ARG A 57 -51.15 -3.04 13.15
C ARG A 57 -50.24 -4.19 13.56
N ALA A 58 -50.74 -4.89 14.56
CA ALA A 58 -50.24 -6.14 15.11
C ALA A 58 -50.71 -7.33 14.26
N GLY A 59 -49.93 -8.42 14.35
CA GLY A 59 -50.36 -9.80 14.08
C GLY A 59 -50.30 -10.24 12.62
N ASP A 60 -49.32 -11.06 12.26
CA ASP A 60 -49.58 -12.50 12.08
C ASP A 60 -48.28 -13.30 11.91
N GLN A 61 -48.19 -14.43 12.59
CA GLN A 61 -47.20 -15.50 12.36
C GLN A 61 -47.86 -16.58 11.51
N PRO A 62 -47.13 -17.16 10.55
CA PRO A 62 -46.72 -18.57 10.73
C PRO A 62 -45.27 -18.75 10.28
N GLY A 63 -44.42 -19.49 10.99
CA GLY A 63 -44.53 -20.94 11.07
C GLY A 63 -43.48 -21.58 10.16
N LEU A 64 -42.39 -22.05 10.78
CA LEU A 64 -41.60 -23.22 10.39
C LEU A 64 -41.24 -23.41 8.91
N PHE A 65 -39.98 -23.11 8.56
CA PHE A 65 -39.19 -24.04 7.76
C PHE A 65 -37.69 -23.83 8.02
N ILE A 66 -37.14 -24.69 8.87
CA ILE A 66 -35.70 -24.94 9.00
C ILE A 66 -35.38 -26.04 7.99
N PRO A 67 -34.53 -25.81 6.98
CA PRO A 67 -33.78 -26.90 6.40
C PRO A 67 -32.47 -27.06 7.17
N ASP A 68 -32.39 -28.16 7.92
CA ASP A 68 -31.18 -28.72 8.46
C ASP A 68 -30.13 -28.89 7.36
N PHE A 69 -29.21 -27.93 7.23
CA PHE A 69 -27.89 -28.21 6.69
C PHE A 69 -26.94 -28.41 7.86
N LEU A 70 -27.09 -29.58 8.48
CA LEU A 70 -26.02 -30.25 9.20
C LEU A 70 -24.84 -30.36 8.24
N PHE A 71 -23.88 -29.43 8.35
CA PHE A 71 -22.51 -29.69 7.91
C PHE A 71 -22.00 -30.85 8.77
N ASN A 72 -22.14 -32.04 8.21
CA ASN A 72 -21.47 -33.24 8.66
C ASN A 72 -19.98 -33.06 8.32
N VAL A 73 -19.29 -32.24 9.12
CA VAL A 73 -17.82 -32.15 9.07
C VAL A 73 -17.32 -33.44 9.70
N ASP A 74 -16.79 -34.33 8.86
CA ASP A 74 -16.16 -35.56 9.31
C ASP A 74 -15.06 -35.23 10.34
N PRO A 75 -15.18 -35.68 11.61
CA PRO A 75 -14.18 -35.40 12.64
C PRO A 75 -12.83 -36.11 12.40
N ARG A 76 -12.68 -36.83 11.28
CA ARG A 76 -11.44 -37.51 10.89
C ARG A 76 -10.57 -36.75 9.90
N ILE A 77 -11.04 -35.62 9.36
CA ILE A 77 -10.16 -34.68 8.65
C ILE A 77 -9.61 -33.71 9.70
N GLN A 78 -8.68 -34.20 10.52
CA GLN A 78 -7.73 -33.28 11.12
C GLN A 78 -7.01 -32.61 9.93
N PRO A 79 -7.04 -31.29 9.77
CA PRO A 79 -6.01 -30.66 8.96
C PRO A 79 -4.71 -31.09 9.62
N SER A 80 -3.96 -31.97 8.96
CA SER A 80 -2.60 -32.26 9.35
C SER A 80 -1.94 -30.90 9.50
N ALA A 81 -1.36 -30.68 10.69
CA ALA A 81 -0.57 -29.50 11.01
C ALA A 81 0.61 -29.45 10.04
N SER A 82 0.31 -29.08 8.79
CA SER A 82 1.25 -28.82 7.72
C SER A 82 1.75 -27.44 8.07
N SER A 83 2.73 -27.46 8.97
CA SER A 83 3.68 -26.39 9.28
C SER A 83 3.25 -25.04 8.71
N ILE A 84 2.70 -24.18 9.56
CA ILE A 84 2.91 -22.74 9.36
C ILE A 84 4.44 -22.59 9.39
N VAL A 85 5.06 -22.62 8.22
CA VAL A 85 6.48 -22.35 8.08
C VAL A 85 6.60 -20.88 8.42
N GLN A 86 6.93 -20.60 9.68
CA GLN A 86 7.45 -19.30 10.04
C GLN A 86 8.70 -19.14 9.19
N HIS A 87 8.59 -18.35 8.13
CA HIS A 87 9.73 -18.00 7.30
C HIS A 87 10.57 -17.06 8.15
N GLU A 88 11.48 -17.65 8.92
CA GLU A 88 12.47 -16.93 9.69
C GLU A 88 13.55 -16.40 8.76
N LEU A 89 14.10 -15.22 9.10
CA LEU A 89 15.26 -14.66 8.41
C LEU A 89 16.47 -15.59 8.61
N SER A 90 17.31 -15.71 7.58
CA SER A 90 18.59 -16.43 7.71
C SER A 90 19.52 -15.73 8.71
N SER A 91 20.55 -16.44 9.22
CA SER A 91 21.55 -15.84 10.12
C SER A 91 22.22 -14.59 9.53
N ASP A 92 22.45 -14.57 8.21
CA ASP A 92 23.03 -13.43 7.51
C ASP A 92 22.05 -12.26 7.46
N GLN A 93 20.77 -12.53 7.15
CA GLN A 93 19.72 -11.52 7.14
C GLN A 93 19.46 -10.93 8.53
N GLN A 94 19.51 -11.74 9.58
CA GLN A 94 19.40 -11.27 10.96
C GLN A 94 20.57 -10.34 11.33
N SER A 95 21.79 -10.70 10.92
CA SER A 95 22.98 -9.87 11.14
C SER A 95 22.89 -8.55 10.38
N GLU A 96 22.32 -8.55 9.18
CA GLU A 96 22.05 -7.35 8.39
C GLU A 96 20.97 -6.47 9.02
N LEU A 97 19.85 -7.05 9.43
CA LEU A 97 18.76 -6.36 10.12
C LEU A 97 19.26 -5.63 11.38
N ALA A 98 20.13 -6.27 12.15
CA ALA A 98 20.74 -5.69 13.36
C ALA A 98 21.63 -4.47 13.07
N ARG A 99 22.08 -4.27 11.82
CA ARG A 99 22.92 -3.13 11.40
C ARG A 99 22.11 -1.98 10.82
N LEU A 100 20.81 -2.18 10.55
CA LEU A 100 19.96 -1.12 10.02
C LEU A 100 19.71 -0.05 11.07
N SER A 101 19.68 1.22 10.62
CA SER A 101 19.38 2.33 11.50
C SER A 101 17.94 2.26 12.00
N GLN A 102 17.75 2.42 13.31
CA GLN A 102 16.44 2.59 13.94
C GLN A 102 16.11 4.06 14.17
N GLU A 103 16.98 4.99 13.75
CA GLU A 103 16.74 6.42 13.89
C GLU A 103 15.56 6.85 13.02
N PRO A 104 14.51 7.45 13.58
CA PRO A 104 13.38 7.94 12.81
C PRO A 104 13.82 8.99 11.78
N PHE A 105 13.26 8.95 10.58
CA PHE A 105 13.57 9.91 9.51
C PHE A 105 13.33 11.35 9.92
N GLY A 106 12.30 11.59 10.75
CA GLY A 106 11.93 12.90 11.25
C GLY A 106 11.03 13.66 10.29
N SER A 107 10.25 14.58 10.86
CA SER A 107 9.20 15.31 10.13
C SER A 107 9.74 16.21 9.03
N GLU A 108 10.91 16.82 9.19
CA GLU A 108 11.48 17.73 8.19
C GLU A 108 11.91 17.00 6.91
N LEU A 109 12.53 15.81 7.03
CA LEU A 109 12.85 14.98 5.88
C LEU A 109 11.56 14.49 5.21
N ALA A 110 10.60 14.00 5.99
CA ALA A 110 9.32 13.53 5.47
C ALA A 110 8.54 14.62 4.72
N LYS A 111 8.53 15.88 5.21
CA LYS A 111 7.93 17.02 4.50
C LYS A 111 8.60 17.31 3.16
N GLN A 112 9.93 17.18 3.09
CA GLN A 112 10.66 17.36 1.82
C GLN A 112 10.30 16.28 0.83
N VAL A 113 10.26 15.01 1.27
CA VAL A 113 9.80 13.88 0.47
C VAL A 113 8.39 14.09 -0.03
N ALA A 114 7.45 14.50 0.84
CA ALA A 114 6.06 14.73 0.44
C ALA A 114 5.90 15.81 -0.64
N ARG A 115 6.73 16.86 -0.61
CA ARG A 115 6.77 17.90 -1.64
C ARG A 115 7.37 17.40 -2.94
N HIS A 116 8.45 16.62 -2.85
CA HIS A 116 9.10 16.01 -3.99
C HIS A 116 8.16 15.06 -4.73
N LEU A 117 7.46 14.17 -4.02
CA LEU A 117 6.51 13.22 -4.62
C LEU A 117 5.43 13.91 -5.46
N LYS A 118 4.94 15.07 -5.00
CA LYS A 118 3.93 15.86 -5.73
C LYS A 118 4.50 16.60 -6.95
N SER A 119 5.74 17.04 -6.89
CA SER A 119 6.30 18.02 -7.83
C SER A 119 7.23 17.39 -8.86
N ASP A 120 8.06 16.45 -8.41
CA ASP A 120 9.22 15.94 -9.14
C ASP A 120 9.03 14.47 -9.55
N GLY A 121 8.21 13.71 -8.81
CA GLY A 121 7.83 12.35 -9.16
C GLY A 121 8.14 11.32 -8.07
N PRO A 122 7.99 10.02 -8.40
CA PRO A 122 8.13 8.94 -7.42
C PRO A 122 9.58 8.70 -7.00
N ILE A 123 9.76 8.22 -5.77
CA ILE A 123 11.04 7.69 -5.27
C ILE A 123 10.99 6.18 -5.36
N ALA A 124 11.40 5.66 -6.52
CA ALA A 124 11.47 4.24 -6.82
C ALA A 124 12.66 3.98 -7.76
N TYR A 125 13.21 2.77 -7.76
CA TYR A 125 14.09 2.38 -8.84
C TYR A 125 13.21 2.01 -10.02
N ASN A 126 13.70 2.29 -11.22
CA ASN A 126 13.00 1.98 -12.45
C ASN A 126 13.94 1.14 -13.30
N HIS A 127 13.83 -0.18 -13.16
CA HIS A 127 14.52 -1.11 -14.03
C HIS A 127 13.65 -2.33 -14.30
N ARG A 128 13.87 -2.97 -15.44
CA ARG A 128 13.26 -4.26 -15.75
C ARG A 128 13.65 -5.27 -14.68
N ASP A 129 12.72 -6.10 -14.24
CA ASP A 129 12.89 -7.06 -13.15
C ASP A 129 13.10 -6.40 -11.77
N TYR A 130 12.73 -5.12 -11.61
CA TYR A 130 12.80 -4.45 -10.32
C TYR A 130 11.70 -4.95 -9.40
N CYS A 131 12.11 -5.56 -8.29
CA CYS A 131 11.27 -5.91 -7.17
C CYS A 131 11.85 -5.24 -5.92
N GLY A 132 11.14 -4.26 -5.36
CA GLY A 132 11.55 -3.55 -4.15
C GLY A 132 10.40 -2.71 -3.62
N THR A 133 10.68 -1.67 -2.84
CA THR A 133 9.65 -0.71 -2.44
C THR A 133 9.93 0.70 -2.93
N GLY A 134 8.85 1.47 -3.08
CA GLY A 134 8.89 2.82 -3.59
C GLY A 134 7.85 3.71 -2.90
N LEU A 135 8.08 5.02 -2.99
CA LEU A 135 7.14 6.06 -2.58
C LEU A 135 6.56 6.75 -3.81
N PHE A 136 5.25 6.95 -3.82
CA PHE A 136 4.53 7.50 -4.96
C PHE A 136 3.51 8.55 -4.51
N TYR A 137 3.15 9.45 -5.42
CA TYR A 137 1.96 10.28 -5.32
C TYR A 137 1.09 10.03 -6.56
N LEU A 138 -0.04 9.36 -6.38
CA LEU A 138 -0.91 8.89 -7.46
C LEU A 138 -2.37 9.13 -7.08
N GLU A 139 -3.17 9.61 -8.03
CA GLU A 139 -4.63 9.78 -7.83
C GLU A 139 -5.00 10.66 -6.63
N GLY A 140 -4.10 11.55 -6.19
CA GLY A 140 -4.31 12.41 -5.02
C GLY A 140 -3.78 11.84 -3.70
N GLU A 141 -3.32 10.59 -3.68
CA GLU A 141 -2.85 9.87 -2.49
C GLU A 141 -1.33 9.72 -2.47
N TYR A 142 -0.75 9.74 -1.27
CA TYR A 142 0.61 9.28 -1.01
C TYR A 142 0.62 7.79 -0.73
N LEU A 143 1.57 7.06 -1.32
CA LEU A 143 1.58 5.61 -1.26
C LEU A 143 2.99 5.08 -1.02
N HIS A 144 3.15 4.19 -0.03
CA HIS A 144 4.29 3.28 0.06
C HIS A 144 3.84 1.89 -0.38
N THR A 145 4.51 1.34 -1.41
CA THR A 145 4.14 0.03 -1.94
C THR A 145 5.34 -0.68 -2.57
N VAL A 146 5.14 -1.95 -2.91
CA VAL A 146 6.07 -2.68 -3.76
C VAL A 146 6.03 -2.17 -5.19
N VAL A 147 7.17 -2.29 -5.86
CA VAL A 147 7.34 -1.91 -7.25
C VAL A 147 7.62 -3.18 -8.05
N ASP A 148 6.98 -3.29 -9.21
CA ASP A 148 7.12 -4.38 -10.15
C ASP A 148 7.38 -3.82 -11.55
N ASP A 149 8.50 -4.19 -12.17
CA ASP A 149 8.96 -3.66 -13.46
C ASP A 149 8.94 -2.11 -13.53
N GLY A 150 9.30 -1.45 -12.43
CA GLY A 150 9.30 0.02 -12.33
C GLY A 150 7.92 0.65 -12.13
N HIS A 151 6.86 -0.15 -12.05
CA HIS A 151 5.50 0.30 -11.80
C HIS A 151 5.08 0.06 -10.34
N PRO A 152 4.37 1.02 -9.73
CA PRO A 152 3.79 0.81 -8.40
C PRO A 152 2.75 -0.30 -8.47
N VAL A 153 2.61 -1.06 -7.38
CA VAL A 153 1.56 -2.07 -7.20
C VAL A 153 0.57 -1.55 -6.14
N PRO A 154 -0.46 -0.74 -6.48
CA PRO A 154 -1.15 0.08 -5.47
C PRO A 154 -1.97 -0.70 -4.44
N TYR A 155 -2.56 -1.84 -4.84
CA TYR A 155 -3.35 -2.67 -3.95
C TYR A 155 -2.54 -3.13 -2.74
N PHE A 156 -1.25 -3.44 -2.93
CA PHE A 156 -0.38 -3.91 -1.85
C PHE A 156 -0.18 -2.86 -0.75
N GLY A 157 0.04 -1.60 -1.13
CA GLY A 157 0.16 -0.50 -0.17
C GLY A 157 -1.16 -0.18 0.52
N ARG A 158 -2.26 -0.17 -0.23
CA ARG A 158 -3.61 0.11 0.31
C ARG A 158 -4.05 -0.95 1.33
N ASP A 159 -3.86 -2.24 1.03
CA ASP A 159 -4.24 -3.33 1.94
C ASP A 159 -3.44 -3.31 3.25
N ARG A 160 -2.23 -2.73 3.23
CA ARG A 160 -1.39 -2.53 4.42
C ARG A 160 -1.67 -1.24 5.18
N GLY A 161 -2.58 -0.40 4.70
CA GLY A 161 -2.82 0.92 5.28
C GLY A 161 -1.67 1.90 5.05
N TRP A 162 -0.87 1.70 4.00
CA TRP A 162 0.24 2.57 3.60
C TRP A 162 -0.17 3.55 2.48
N SER A 163 -1.45 3.92 2.44
CA SER A 163 -2.03 4.92 1.54
C SER A 163 -2.59 6.07 2.37
N PHE A 164 -2.32 7.31 1.94
CA PHE A 164 -2.68 8.52 2.67
C PHE A 164 -3.19 9.59 1.71
N GLU A 165 -4.47 9.94 1.82
CA GLU A 165 -5.05 11.07 1.07
C GLU A 165 -4.49 12.43 1.54
N ASP A 166 -4.14 12.51 2.82
CA ASP A 166 -3.66 13.73 3.45
C ASP A 166 -2.13 13.76 3.59
N GLN A 167 -1.55 14.92 3.27
CA GLN A 167 -0.11 15.12 3.35
C GLN A 167 0.39 15.09 4.80
N HIS A 168 -0.36 15.59 5.77
CA HIS A 168 0.07 15.57 7.17
C HIS A 168 0.11 14.14 7.71
N ALA A 169 -0.89 13.32 7.37
CA ALA A 169 -0.91 11.90 7.71
C ALA A 169 0.31 11.16 7.12
N PHE A 170 0.61 11.37 5.84
CA PHE A 170 1.80 10.78 5.22
C PHE A 170 3.10 11.23 5.89
N VAL A 171 3.24 12.54 6.16
CA VAL A 171 4.43 13.11 6.81
C VAL A 171 4.61 12.58 8.23
N ALA A 172 3.53 12.45 9.00
CA ALA A 172 3.57 11.86 10.33
C ALA A 172 4.03 10.40 10.26
N TRP A 173 3.40 9.60 9.41
CA TRP A 173 3.76 8.20 9.20
C TRP A 173 5.23 8.04 8.78
N LEU A 174 5.67 8.74 7.73
CA LEU A 174 7.03 8.61 7.19
C LEU A 174 8.07 9.14 8.18
N GLY A 175 7.76 10.19 8.93
CA GLY A 175 8.66 10.76 9.94
C GLY A 175 8.98 9.81 11.08
N GLU A 176 8.09 8.86 11.38
CA GLU A 176 8.27 7.80 12.38
C GLU A 176 9.01 6.57 11.83
N GLN A 177 9.15 6.46 10.51
CA GLN A 177 9.85 5.33 9.89
C GLN A 177 11.36 5.45 10.02
N SER A 178 12.05 4.32 9.86
CA SER A 178 13.51 4.19 9.86
C SER A 178 13.93 3.19 8.78
N ASP A 179 15.25 3.05 8.56
CA ASP A 179 15.78 2.02 7.65
C ASP A 179 15.35 0.62 8.13
N TYR A 180 15.32 0.41 9.45
CA TYR A 180 14.84 -0.81 10.07
C TYR A 180 13.34 -1.07 9.76
N SER A 181 12.46 -0.10 10.01
CA SER A 181 11.00 -0.33 9.88
C SER A 181 10.55 -0.50 8.43
N LEU A 182 11.26 0.09 7.46
CA LEU A 182 10.97 -0.06 6.03
C LEU A 182 11.77 -1.17 5.34
N SER A 183 12.54 -1.96 6.09
CA SER A 183 13.36 -3.05 5.56
C SER A 183 12.58 -4.26 5.08
N MET A 184 11.26 -4.32 5.31
CA MET A 184 10.41 -5.47 4.98
C MET A 184 10.87 -6.77 5.66
N HIS A 185 11.45 -6.66 6.86
CA HIS A 185 12.01 -7.78 7.62
C HIS A 185 10.97 -8.83 8.03
N GLU A 186 9.67 -8.55 7.95
CA GLU A 186 8.63 -9.56 8.17
C GLU A 186 8.49 -10.55 7.01
N ASN A 187 9.15 -10.29 5.86
CA ASN A 187 9.12 -11.17 4.70
C ASN A 187 10.55 -11.44 4.19
N PRO A 188 11.15 -12.60 4.52
CA PRO A 188 12.52 -12.93 4.12
C PRO A 188 12.77 -12.93 2.61
N GLY A 189 11.74 -13.14 1.79
CA GLY A 189 11.87 -13.14 0.33
C GLY A 189 12.08 -11.75 -0.28
N ILE A 190 11.76 -10.69 0.46
CA ILE A 190 11.90 -9.29 0.02
C ILE A 190 12.68 -8.42 1.02
N PHE A 191 13.17 -9.02 2.11
CA PHE A 191 13.92 -8.32 3.15
C PHE A 191 15.10 -7.57 2.55
N ASN A 192 15.19 -6.28 2.89
CA ASN A 192 16.19 -5.31 2.47
C ASN A 192 16.44 -5.26 0.95
N ASN A 193 15.49 -5.76 0.15
CA ASN A 193 15.61 -5.74 -1.29
C ASN A 193 15.18 -4.37 -1.81
N GLN A 194 16.16 -3.46 -1.94
CA GLN A 194 15.99 -2.14 -2.54
C GLN A 194 14.81 -1.35 -1.94
N THR A 195 14.76 -1.37 -0.62
CA THR A 195 13.76 -0.70 0.20
C THR A 195 14.01 0.81 0.28
N ILE A 196 13.09 1.52 0.93
CA ILE A 196 13.28 2.95 1.25
C ILE A 196 14.23 3.07 2.43
N THR A 197 15.28 3.86 2.26
CA THR A 197 16.26 4.19 3.30
C THR A 197 16.46 5.70 3.39
N ARG A 198 16.93 6.21 4.54
CA ARG A 198 17.29 7.62 4.73
C ARG A 198 18.21 8.10 3.62
N LYS A 199 19.28 7.35 3.36
CA LYS A 199 20.26 7.66 2.31
C LYS A 199 19.58 7.86 0.96
N ARG A 200 18.69 6.96 0.56
CA ARG A 200 17.96 7.04 -0.72
C ARG A 200 17.07 8.28 -0.79
N LEU A 201 16.39 8.62 0.31
CA LEU A 201 15.57 9.84 0.38
C LEU A 201 16.44 11.08 0.22
N GLU A 202 17.56 11.17 0.94
CA GLU A 202 18.47 12.31 0.91
C GLU A 202 19.18 12.49 -0.43
N GLU A 203 19.64 11.39 -1.05
CA GLU A 203 20.24 11.40 -2.39
C GLU A 203 19.24 11.89 -3.44
N THR A 204 18.00 11.41 -3.37
CA THR A 204 16.94 11.82 -4.30
C THR A 204 16.61 13.30 -4.16
N LEU A 205 16.49 13.80 -2.92
CA LEU A 205 16.21 15.20 -2.64
C LEU A 205 17.37 16.12 -3.03
N SER A 206 18.61 15.65 -2.90
CA SER A 206 19.80 16.40 -3.34
C SER A 206 19.86 16.48 -4.87
N ALA A 207 19.65 15.35 -5.56
CA ALA A 207 19.64 15.30 -7.03
C ALA A 207 18.56 16.20 -7.65
N ALA A 208 17.39 16.32 -7.01
CA ALA A 208 16.31 17.19 -7.45
C ALA A 208 16.66 18.70 -7.38
N ARG A 209 17.64 19.09 -6.54
CA ARG A 209 18.08 20.49 -6.40
C ARG A 209 19.09 20.93 -7.46
N GLY A 210 19.64 20.01 -8.25
CA GLY A 210 20.54 20.32 -9.35
C GLY A 210 21.94 20.77 -8.92
N GLU A 211 22.44 20.27 -7.78
CA GLU A 211 23.85 20.40 -7.38
C GLU A 211 24.74 19.35 -8.06
#